data_AF-A0A2T4XIL3-F1
#
_entry.id   AF-A0A2T4XIL3-F1
#
_cell.length_a   1.000
_cell.length_b   1.000
_cell.length_c   1.000
_cell.angle_alpha   90.00
_cell.angle_beta   90.00
_cell.angle_gamma   90.00
#
_symmetry.space_group_name_H-M   'P 1'
#
loop_
_entity.id
_entity.type
_entity.pdbx_description
1 polymer ?
#
loop_
_entity_poly.entity_id
_entity_poly.type
_entity_poly.pdbx_seq_one_letter_code
_entity_poly.pdbx_strand_id
1 'polypeptide(L)'
;MEELNLVTLYWLVSIGLLVGYVLDLVMGHRGIGMIPNLAFGALGSVIVGVIMIVLGVFAPLIYAALGSIVFLFLVNIFSFEDKEPAEHGHA
;
A
#
# COMPACT_ATOMS: atom_id res chain seq x y z
N MET A 1 18.21 18.28 4.61
CA MET A 1 17.62 17.57 3.45
C MET A 1 17.76 16.09 3.76
N GLU A 2 16.67 15.33 3.74
CA GLU A 2 16.77 13.88 3.96
C GLU A 2 17.49 13.25 2.77
N GLU A 3 18.49 12.41 3.03
CA GLU A 3 19.28 11.78 1.98
C GLU A 3 18.75 10.39 1.64
N LEU A 4 18.73 10.06 0.35
CA LEU A 4 18.41 8.71 -0.10
C LEU A 4 19.60 7.79 0.18
N ASN A 5 19.55 7.09 1.30
CA ASN A 5 20.52 6.09 1.71
C ASN A 5 19.81 4.79 2.15
N LEU A 6 20.59 3.77 2.52
CA LEU A 6 20.05 2.47 2.92
C LEU A 6 19.17 2.53 4.18
N VAL A 7 19.45 3.44 5.11
CA VAL A 7 18.65 3.62 6.33
C VAL A 7 17.29 4.21 5.97
N THR A 8 17.27 5.25 5.13
CA THR A 8 16.03 5.86 4.62
C THR A 8 15.20 4.85 3.84
N LEU A 9 15.84 4.05 2.98
CA LEU A 9 15.14 2.99 2.23
C LEU A 9 14.55 1.92 3.15
N TYR A 10 15.28 1.51 4.19
CA TYR A 10 14.77 0.59 5.21
C TYR A 10 13.50 1.15 5.87
N TRP A 11 13.49 2.43 6.23
CA TRP A 11 12.31 3.07 6.83
C TRP A 11 11.15 3.18 5.84
N LEU A 12 11.40 3.52 4.58
CA LEU A 12 10.36 3.58 3.55
C LEU A 12 9.73 2.22 3.29
N VAL A 13 10.52 1.15 3.22
CA VAL A 13 9.98 -0.21 3.09
C VAL A 13 9.21 -0.59 4.35
N SER A 14 9.77 -0.35 5.54
CA SER A 14 9.15 -0.72 6.82
C SER A 14 7.81 -0.02 7.05
N ILE A 15 7.72 1.29 6.77
CA ILE A 15 6.46 2.03 6.90
C ILE A 15 5.43 1.54 5.88
N GLY A 16 5.86 1.19 4.65
CA GLY A 16 4.97 0.65 3.63
C GLY A 16 4.43 -0.73 3.97
N LEU A 17 5.27 -1.60 4.54
CA LEU A 17 4.85 -2.91 5.05
C LEU A 17 3.88 -2.75 6.23
N LEU A 18 4.17 -1.85 7.16
CA LEU A 18 3.29 -1.56 8.28
C LEU A 18 1.92 -1.06 7.80
N VAL A 19 1.90 -0.12 6.85
CA VAL A 19 0.66 0.40 6.25
C VAL A 19 -0.10 -0.73 5.54
N GLY A 20 0.59 -1.57 4.75
CA GLY A 20 -0.02 -2.72 4.08
C GLY A 20 -0.68 -3.68 5.06
N TYR A 21 0.01 -4.02 6.16
CA TYR A 21 -0.52 -4.87 7.22
C TYR A 21 -1.76 -4.26 7.89
N VAL A 22 -1.69 -2.97 8.25
CA VAL A 22 -2.80 -2.26 8.90
C VAL A 22 -4.01 -2.18 7.97
N LEU A 23 -3.81 -1.91 6.68
CA LEU A 23 -4.92 -1.84 5.73
C LEU A 23 -5.55 -3.20 5.45
N ASP A 24 -4.77 -4.27 5.40
CA ASP A 24 -5.32 -5.62 5.33
C ASP A 24 -6.22 -5.92 6.53
N LEU A 25 -5.76 -5.58 7.74
CA LEU A 25 -6.53 -5.76 8.96
C LEU A 25 -7.83 -4.94 8.95
N VAL A 26 -7.80 -3.71 8.44
CA VAL A 26 -8.97 -2.82 8.32
C VAL A 26 -9.96 -3.30 7.27
N MET A 27 -9.47 -3.80 6.13
CA MET A 27 -10.31 -4.32 5.03
C MET A 27 -10.86 -5.72 5.35
N GLY A 28 -10.16 -6.52 6.15
CA GLY A 28 -10.52 -7.89 6.48
C GLY A 28 -10.69 -8.75 5.23
N HIS A 29 -11.77 -9.53 5.17
CA HIS A 29 -12.07 -10.46 4.05
C HIS A 29 -12.47 -9.77 2.73
N ARG A 30 -12.57 -8.45 2.74
CA ARG A 30 -12.96 -7.66 1.57
C ARG A 30 -11.75 -7.16 0.77
N GLY A 31 -10.54 -7.25 1.32
CA GLY A 31 -9.35 -6.79 0.64
C GLY A 31 -8.79 -7.78 -0.38
N ILE A 32 -7.74 -7.33 -1.07
CA ILE A 32 -6.92 -8.13 -1.99
C ILE A 32 -6.08 -9.23 -1.29
N GLY A 33 -6.07 -9.21 0.05
CA GLY A 33 -5.33 -10.13 0.91
C GLY A 33 -3.98 -9.59 1.38
N MET A 34 -3.40 -10.26 2.39
CA MET A 34 -2.25 -9.74 3.14
C MET A 34 -0.99 -9.56 2.28
N ILE A 35 -0.62 -10.59 1.51
CA ILE A 35 0.61 -10.56 0.69
C ILE A 35 0.59 -9.41 -0.34
N PRO A 36 -0.46 -9.24 -1.16
CA PRO A 36 -0.51 -8.11 -2.08
C PRO A 36 -0.60 -6.76 -1.34
N ASN A 37 -1.32 -6.66 -0.21
CA ASN A 37 -1.34 -5.43 0.59
C ASN A 37 0.06 -5.03 1.09
N LEU A 38 0.87 -5.99 1.55
CA LEU A 38 2.25 -5.73 1.96
C LEU A 38 3.14 -5.31 0.78
N ALA A 39 3.06 -6.02 -0.34
CA ALA A 39 3.88 -5.73 -1.52
C ALA A 39 3.58 -4.35 -2.11
N PHE A 40 2.29 -4.04 -2.33
CA PHE A 40 1.85 -2.74 -2.83
C PHE A 40 2.05 -1.63 -1.81
N GLY A 41 1.94 -1.92 -0.52
CA GLY A 41 2.24 -0.96 0.56
C GLY A 41 3.70 -0.52 0.56
N ALA A 42 4.62 -1.50 0.47
CA ALA A 42 6.06 -1.25 0.36
C ALA A 42 6.42 -0.49 -0.92
N LEU A 43 5.90 -0.92 -2.07
CA LEU A 43 6.13 -0.24 -3.36
C LEU A 43 5.63 1.20 -3.35
N GLY A 44 4.38 1.43 -2.93
CA GLY A 44 3.78 2.76 -2.87
C GLY A 44 4.56 3.70 -1.96
N SER A 45 4.98 3.21 -0.78
CA SER A 45 5.79 3.98 0.16
C SER A 45 7.15 4.36 -0.41
N VAL A 46 7.86 3.40 -1.02
CA VAL A 46 9.18 3.67 -1.64
C VAL A 46 9.06 4.68 -2.77
N ILE A 47 8.09 4.51 -3.67
CA ILE A 47 7.89 5.41 -4.81
C ILE A 47 7.60 6.84 -4.33
N VAL A 48 6.62 6.99 -3.44
CA VAL A 48 6.22 8.32 -2.95
C VAL A 48 7.33 8.94 -2.11
N GLY A 49 7.97 8.18 -1.22
CA GLY A 49 9.08 8.65 -0.39
C GLY A 49 10.27 9.13 -1.21
N VAL A 50 10.67 8.37 -2.23
CA VAL A 50 11.77 8.75 -3.14
C VAL A 50 11.43 10.03 -3.89
N ILE A 51 10.19 10.18 -4.40
CA ILE A 51 9.75 11.41 -5.06
C ILE A 51 9.87 12.61 -4.11
N MET A 52 9.39 12.48 -2.87
CA MET A 52 9.43 13.58 -1.89
C MET A 52 10.87 13.95 -1.50
N ILE A 53 11.76 12.97 -1.37
CA ILE A 53 13.19 13.20 -1.12
C ILE A 53 13.82 13.97 -2.29
N VAL A 54 13.57 13.54 -3.53
CA VAL A 54 14.12 14.18 -4.74
C VAL A 54 13.62 15.61 -4.89
N LEU A 55 12.35 15.88 -4.54
CA LEU A 55 11.76 17.21 -4.56
C LEU A 55 12.18 18.09 -3.37
N GLY A 56 12.96 17.57 -2.42
CA GLY A 56 13.42 18.29 -1.24
C GLY A 56 12.29 18.66 -0.26
N VAL A 57 11.20 17.91 -0.27
CA VAL A 57 10.05 18.13 0.62
C VAL A 57 10.41 17.66 2.04
N PHE A 58 9.95 18.40 3.05
CA PHE A 58 10.13 18.02 4.45
C PHE A 58 9.32 16.76 4.80
N ALA A 59 9.82 15.91 5.71
CA ALA A 59 9.14 14.71 6.21
C ALA A 59 8.60 13.71 5.14
N PRO A 60 9.41 13.27 4.16
CA PRO A 60 9.07 12.28 3.13
C PRO A 60 8.44 10.99 3.67
N LEU A 61 8.80 10.52 4.87
CA LEU A 61 8.21 9.34 5.49
C LEU A 61 6.70 9.48 5.75
N ILE A 62 6.24 10.66 6.13
CA ILE A 62 4.80 10.92 6.36
C ILE A 62 4.05 10.84 5.03
N TYR A 63 4.59 11.47 3.99
CA TYR A 63 4.01 11.43 2.65
C TYR A 63 4.05 10.03 2.04
N ALA A 64 5.11 9.26 2.30
CA ALA A 64 5.21 7.87 1.89
C ALA A 64 4.11 7.01 2.52
N ALA A 65 3.86 7.17 3.82
CA ALA A 65 2.77 6.50 4.51
C ALA A 65 1.40 6.90 3.95
N LEU A 66 1.12 8.20 3.83
CA LEU A 66 -0.14 8.71 3.29
C LEU A 66 -0.39 8.26 1.85
N GLY A 67 0.63 8.36 0.99
CA GLY A 67 0.56 7.92 -0.39
C GLY A 67 0.31 6.41 -0.49
N SER A 68 0.97 5.61 0.35
CA SER A 68 0.74 4.17 0.45
C SER A 68 -0.68 3.84 0.91
N ILE A 69 -1.20 4.56 1.92
CA ILE A 69 -2.58 4.39 2.40
C ILE A 69 -3.59 4.68 1.28
N VAL A 70 -3.47 5.83 0.62
CA VAL A 70 -4.38 6.22 -0.47
C VAL A 70 -4.30 5.23 -1.62
N PHE A 71 -3.08 4.85 -2.02
CA PHE A 71 -2.88 3.89 -3.11
C PHE A 71 -3.53 2.54 -2.80
N LEU A 72 -3.23 1.95 -1.64
CA LEU A 72 -3.80 0.66 -1.24
C LEU A 72 -5.31 0.74 -1.04
N PHE A 73 -5.84 1.86 -0.55
CA PHE A 73 -7.29 2.05 -0.47
C PHE A 73 -7.93 1.97 -1.86
N LEU A 74 -7.34 2.62 -2.87
CA LEU A 74 -7.81 2.54 -4.25
C LEU A 74 -7.68 1.12 -4.82
N VAL A 75 -6.56 0.44 -4.59
CA VAL A 75 -6.40 -0.96 -5.05
C VAL A 75 -7.46 -1.87 -4.43
N ASN A 76 -7.71 -1.75 -3.13
CA ASN A 76 -8.70 -2.58 -2.43
C ASN A 76 -10.13 -2.25 -2.88
N ILE A 77 -10.48 -0.96 -3.06
CA ILE A 77 -11.84 -0.58 -3.47
C ILE A 77 -12.16 -0.95 -4.92
N PHE A 78 -11.18 -0.97 -5.82
CA PHE A 78 -11.39 -1.34 -7.22
C PHE A 78 -11.19 -2.84 -7.49
N SER A 79 -10.65 -3.61 -6.54
CA SER A 79 -10.50 -5.06 -6.68
C SER A 79 -11.76 -5.85 -6.32
N PHE A 80 -12.86 -5.18 -5.95
CA PHE A 80 -14.17 -5.82 -5.84
C PHE A 80 -14.73 -6.13 -7.23
N GLU A 81 -14.21 -7.17 -7.88
CA GLU A 81 -14.94 -7.79 -9.00
C GLU A 81 -15.95 -8.80 -8.44
N ASP A 82 -17.17 -8.68 -8.94
CA ASP A 82 -18.37 -9.40 -8.54
C ASP A 82 -18.12 -10.91 -8.48
N LYS A 83 -18.20 -11.47 -7.28
CA LYS A 83 -18.54 -12.88 -7.13
C LYS A 83 -20.01 -13.04 -7.50
N GLU A 84 -20.35 -12.95 -8.78
CA GLU A 84 -21.59 -13.55 -9.29
C GLU A 84 -21.51 -15.05 -8.96
N PRO A 85 -22.40 -15.58 -8.11
CA PRO A 85 -22.51 -17.02 -7.98
C PRO A 85 -23.05 -17.54 -9.31
N ALA A 86 -22.22 -18.22 -10.09
CA ALA A 86 -22.69 -19.04 -11.20
C ALA A 86 -23.72 -20.02 -10.62
N GLU A 87 -24.99 -19.77 -10.90
CA GLU A 87 -26.09 -20.66 -10.57
C GLU A 87 -25.72 -22.07 -11.05
N HIS A 88 -25.60 -22.99 -10.10
CA HIS A 88 -25.65 -24.41 -10.40
C HIS A 88 -27.05 -24.74 -10.93
N GLY A 89 -27.22 -24.63 -12.24
CA GLY A 89 -28.30 -25.26 -12.98
C GLY A 89 -28.14 -26.78 -12.94
N HIS A 90 -28.59 -27.41 -11.86
CA HIS A 90 -28.98 -28.81 -11.82
C HIS A 90 -30.50 -28.90 -11.86
N ALA A 91 -31.05 -29.29 -13.01
CA ALA A 91 -32.23 -30.16 -13.16
C ALA A 91 -32.46 -30.47 -14.64
#